data_AF-A0A7V9A6U2-F1
#
_entry.id   AF-A0A7V9A6U2-F1
#
_cell.length_a   1.000
_cell.length_b   1.000
_cell.length_c   1.000
_cell.angle_alpha   90.00
_cell.angle_beta   90.00
_cell.angle_gamma   90.00
#
_symmetry.space_group_name_H-M   'P 1'
#
loop_
_entity.id
_entity.type
_entity.pdbx_description
1 polymer ?
#
loop_
_entity_poly.entity_id
_entity_poly.type
_entity_poly.pdbx_seq_one_letter_code
_entity_poly.pdbx_strand_id
1 'polypeptide(L)'
;MGEDSYLPYLMFCGGIVLLIWILMRRNWRGQVKAKKARGKDDNYLVSNPRPETKEWTMSGGPAEINKWQVEMLERTREFQAEVDTKLLILQRALTKVDAAVLPPEERRAIEDTLRDSRQLSDKGSPNFSAVSELLCDDAKRTEIYTLVDQGHSQEEIAKQMNLDPYAVEMILNLRDS
;
A
#
# COMPACT_ATOMS: atom_id res chain seq x y z
N MET A 1 9.36 -32.32 -71.94
CA MET A 1 10.17 -32.13 -70.71
C MET A 1 9.44 -31.13 -69.84
N GLY A 2 8.77 -31.54 -68.76
CA GLY A 2 8.13 -30.55 -67.88
C GLY A 2 7.11 -31.02 -66.85
N GLU A 3 6.69 -32.29 -66.82
CA GLU A 3 5.57 -32.71 -65.95
C GLU A 3 6.02 -33.60 -64.77
N ASP A 4 7.12 -34.36 -64.90
CA ASP A 4 7.60 -35.27 -63.85
C ASP A 4 8.46 -34.59 -62.76
N SER A 5 8.91 -33.36 -62.97
CA SER A 5 9.76 -32.65 -61.98
C SER A 5 9.00 -32.11 -60.78
N TYR A 6 7.69 -31.86 -60.89
CA TYR A 6 6.89 -31.25 -59.82
C TYR A 6 6.21 -32.28 -58.91
N LEU A 7 6.11 -33.54 -59.36
CA LEU A 7 5.55 -34.66 -58.62
C LEU A 7 6.22 -34.88 -57.24
N PRO A 8 7.57 -34.87 -57.10
CA PRO A 8 8.20 -35.00 -55.78
C PRO A 8 7.94 -33.79 -54.88
N TYR A 9 7.87 -32.57 -55.43
CA TYR A 9 7.57 -31.36 -54.65
C TYR A 9 6.12 -31.34 -54.16
N LEU A 10 5.17 -31.82 -54.97
CA LEU A 10 3.76 -31.94 -54.56
C LEU A 10 3.57 -32.98 -53.46
N MET A 11 4.27 -34.12 -53.52
CA MET A 11 4.24 -35.13 -52.45
C MET A 11 4.87 -34.60 -51.16
N PHE A 12 5.97 -33.85 -51.25
CA PHE A 12 6.61 -33.23 -50.09
C PHE A 12 5.73 -32.16 -49.43
N CYS A 13 5.17 -31.24 -50.23
CA CYS A 13 4.22 -30.24 -49.73
C CYS A 13 2.96 -30.89 -49.14
N GLY A 14 2.45 -31.95 -49.76
CA GLY A 14 1.35 -32.73 -49.23
C GLY A 14 1.68 -33.33 -47.85
N GLY A 15 2.88 -33.87 -47.69
CA GLY A 15 3.38 -34.38 -46.40
C GLY A 15 3.45 -33.31 -45.32
N ILE A 16 3.95 -32.12 -45.65
CA ILE A 16 4.03 -30.98 -44.72
C ILE A 16 2.62 -30.53 -44.29
N VAL A 17 1.70 -30.37 -45.24
CA VAL A 17 0.32 -29.95 -44.94
C VAL A 17 -0.38 -30.98 -44.04
N LEU A 18 -0.17 -32.28 -44.30
CA LEU A 18 -0.74 -33.36 -43.51
C LEU A 18 -0.16 -33.39 -42.08
N LEU A 19 1.14 -33.11 -41.93
CA LEU A 19 1.80 -33.02 -40.63
C LEU A 19 1.33 -31.81 -39.83
N ILE A 20 1.19 -30.64 -40.47
CA ILE A 20 0.60 -29.44 -39.87
C ILE A 20 -0.83 -29.72 -39.41
N TRP A 21 -1.63 -30.36 -40.25
CA TRP A 21 -3.02 -30.71 -39.92
C TRP A 21 -3.10 -31.68 -38.72
N ILE A 22 -2.22 -32.69 -38.65
CA ILE A 22 -2.15 -33.62 -37.52
C ILE A 22 -1.75 -32.90 -36.23
N LEU A 23 -0.73 -32.03 -36.27
CA LEU A 23 -0.29 -31.28 -35.10
C LEU A 23 -1.37 -30.30 -34.62
N MET A 24 -2.01 -29.59 -35.55
CA MET A 24 -3.08 -28.66 -35.24
C MET A 24 -4.30 -29.38 -34.66
N ARG A 25 -4.71 -30.53 -35.22
CA ARG A 25 -5.81 -31.35 -34.70
C ARG A 25 -5.51 -31.92 -33.30
N ARG A 26 -4.27 -32.34 -33.05
CA ARG A 26 -3.84 -32.85 -31.74
C ARG A 26 -3.78 -31.72 -30.70
N ASN A 27 -3.21 -30.58 -31.06
CA ASN A 27 -3.12 -29.40 -30.19
C ASN A 27 -4.52 -28.86 -29.86
N TRP A 28 -5.43 -28.79 -30.83
CA TRP A 28 -6.80 -28.36 -30.60
C TRP A 28 -7.52 -29.24 -29.58
N ARG A 29 -7.39 -30.57 -29.67
CA ARG A 29 -7.95 -31.49 -28.67
C ARG A 29 -7.33 -31.29 -27.28
N GLY A 30 -6.03 -31.00 -27.21
CA GLY A 30 -5.34 -30.65 -25.97
C GLY A 30 -5.86 -29.35 -25.35
N GLN A 31 -6.02 -28.30 -26.18
CA GLN A 31 -6.54 -27.01 -25.73
C GLN A 31 -8.01 -27.08 -25.31
N VAL A 32 -8.85 -27.87 -25.99
CA VAL A 32 -10.25 -28.07 -25.58
C VAL A 32 -10.32 -28.79 -24.23
N LYS A 33 -9.44 -29.78 -23.98
CA LYS A 33 -9.32 -30.41 -22.67
C LYS A 33 -8.80 -29.43 -21.61
N ALA A 34 -7.80 -28.62 -21.93
CA ALA A 34 -7.25 -27.62 -21.02
C ALA A 34 -8.26 -26.50 -20.70
N LYS A 35 -9.05 -26.04 -21.67
CA LYS A 35 -10.13 -25.08 -21.47
C LYS A 35 -11.28 -25.66 -20.63
N LYS A 36 -11.64 -26.93 -20.83
CA LYS A 36 -12.60 -27.63 -19.96
C LYS A 36 -12.08 -27.85 -18.55
N ALA A 37 -10.78 -28.09 -18.37
CA ALA A 37 -10.17 -28.16 -17.05
C ALA A 37 -10.16 -26.79 -16.36
N ARG A 38 -9.74 -25.72 -17.06
CA ARG A 38 -9.76 -24.34 -16.53
C ARG A 38 -11.15 -23.83 -16.18
N GLY A 39 -12.19 -24.21 -16.94
CA GLY A 39 -13.58 -23.83 -16.62
C GLY A 39 -14.23 -24.67 -15.52
N LYS A 40 -13.62 -25.80 -15.13
CA LYS A 40 -14.04 -26.61 -13.98
C LYS A 40 -13.27 -26.25 -12.72
N ASP A 41 -12.04 -25.76 -12.90
CA ASP A 41 -11.17 -25.13 -11.90
C ASP A 41 -11.39 -23.61 -11.84
N ASP A 42 -12.65 -23.15 -11.94
CA ASP A 42 -13.03 -21.77 -11.60
C ASP A 42 -12.74 -21.45 -10.11
N ASN A 43 -12.28 -22.46 -9.37
CA ASN A 43 -11.78 -22.41 -8.01
C ASN A 43 -10.26 -22.20 -7.91
N TYR A 44 -9.56 -21.84 -9.00
CA TYR A 44 -8.15 -21.40 -8.91
C TYR A 44 -8.02 -19.99 -8.32
N LEU A 45 -9.08 -19.19 -8.41
CA LEU A 45 -9.35 -18.16 -7.43
C LEU A 45 -10.03 -18.86 -6.26
N VAL A 46 -9.23 -19.41 -5.33
CA VAL A 46 -9.74 -19.86 -4.05
C VAL A 46 -10.48 -18.67 -3.43
N SER A 47 -11.79 -18.63 -3.57
CA SER A 47 -12.63 -17.73 -2.80
C SER A 47 -12.44 -18.19 -1.36
N ASN A 48 -11.68 -17.41 -0.58
CA ASN A 48 -11.46 -17.72 0.81
C ASN A 48 -12.84 -17.90 1.47
N PRO A 49 -13.17 -19.08 2.04
CA PRO A 49 -14.49 -19.31 2.62
C PRO A 49 -14.72 -18.22 3.67
N ARG A 50 -15.82 -17.48 3.50
CA ARG A 50 -16.17 -16.38 4.41
C ARG A 50 -16.48 -17.03 5.77
N PRO A 51 -15.73 -16.73 6.85
CA PRO A 51 -15.96 -17.35 8.15
C PRO A 51 -17.37 -16.99 8.65
N GLU A 52 -18.16 -17.99 9.01
CA GLU A 52 -19.55 -17.83 9.48
C GLU A 52 -19.64 -17.12 10.83
N THR A 53 -18.58 -17.19 11.63
CA THR A 53 -18.48 -16.60 12.97
C THR A 53 -17.44 -15.50 13.02
N LYS A 54 -17.35 -14.66 11.98
CA LYS A 54 -16.51 -13.48 12.03
C LYS A 54 -17.15 -12.48 12.99
N GLU A 55 -16.62 -12.41 14.21
CA GLU A 55 -16.72 -11.21 15.03
C GLU A 55 -16.42 -10.02 14.12
N TRP A 56 -17.38 -9.10 14.05
CA TRP A 56 -17.46 -7.98 13.12
C TRP A 56 -16.08 -7.44 12.70
N THR A 57 -15.56 -7.92 11.57
CA THR A 57 -14.51 -7.19 10.87
C THR A 57 -15.19 -6.43 9.75
N MET A 58 -14.86 -5.16 9.62
CA MET A 58 -15.45 -4.19 8.69
C MET A 58 -15.45 -4.60 7.19
N SER A 59 -14.99 -5.79 6.80
CA SER A 59 -15.13 -6.32 5.43
C SER A 59 -16.56 -6.76 5.07
N GLY A 60 -17.55 -6.46 5.91
CA GLY A 60 -18.97 -6.67 5.67
C GLY A 60 -19.72 -5.43 5.16
N GLY A 61 -19.10 -4.25 5.20
CA GLY A 61 -19.70 -3.00 4.72
C GLY A 61 -19.89 -2.98 3.20
N PRO A 62 -20.76 -2.11 2.66
CA PRO A 62 -20.93 -1.90 1.23
C PRO A 62 -19.57 -1.79 0.52
N ALA A 63 -19.43 -2.45 -0.63
CA ALA A 63 -18.16 -2.53 -1.35
C ALA A 63 -17.54 -1.15 -1.63
N GLU A 64 -18.38 -0.12 -1.79
CA GLU A 64 -17.97 1.26 -1.95
C GLU A 64 -17.22 1.79 -0.72
N ILE A 65 -17.70 1.57 0.50
CA ILE A 65 -17.05 2.06 1.73
C ILE A 65 -15.67 1.42 1.90
N ASN A 66 -15.57 0.11 1.66
CA ASN A 66 -14.28 -0.59 1.72
C ASN A 66 -13.30 -0.06 0.67
N LYS A 67 -13.79 0.28 -0.52
CA LYS A 67 -12.98 0.90 -1.58
C LYS A 67 -12.46 2.28 -1.16
N TRP A 68 -13.32 3.12 -0.59
CA TRP A 68 -12.94 4.43 -0.06
C TRP A 68 -11.91 4.32 1.06
N GLN A 69 -12.05 3.35 1.97
CA GLN A 69 -11.08 3.09 3.03
C GLN A 69 -9.71 2.71 2.48
N VAL A 70 -9.66 1.82 1.48
CA VAL A 70 -8.40 1.42 0.84
C VAL A 70 -7.78 2.62 0.11
N GLU A 71 -8.56 3.39 -0.64
CA GLU A 71 -8.04 4.58 -1.33
C GLU A 71 -7.46 5.59 -0.34
N MET A 72 -8.15 5.83 0.78
CA MET A 72 -7.66 6.74 1.83
C MET A 72 -6.38 6.23 2.49
N LEU A 73 -6.28 4.93 2.77
CA LEU A 73 -5.06 4.32 3.31
C LEU A 73 -3.88 4.41 2.33
N GLU A 74 -4.12 4.21 1.04
CA GLU A 74 -3.11 4.37 0.00
C GLU A 74 -2.63 5.82 -0.10
N ARG A 75 -3.56 6.79 -0.12
CA ARG A 75 -3.22 8.23 -0.09
C ARG A 75 -2.42 8.60 1.14
N THR A 76 -2.80 8.07 2.31
CA THR A 76 -2.13 8.34 3.58
C THR A 76 -0.69 7.84 3.54
N ARG A 77 -0.44 6.65 2.97
CA ARG A 77 0.92 6.12 2.77
C ARG A 77 1.74 6.96 1.80
N GLU A 78 1.12 7.45 0.73
CA GLU A 78 1.77 8.34 -0.22
C GLU A 78 2.19 9.66 0.47
N PHE A 79 1.29 10.27 1.26
CA PHE A 79 1.61 11.49 2.01
C PHE A 79 2.69 11.26 3.07
N GLN A 80 2.66 10.12 3.78
CA GLN A 80 3.74 9.76 4.71
C GLN A 80 5.09 9.74 4.01
N ALA A 81 5.17 9.07 2.85
CA ALA A 81 6.42 8.98 2.09
C ALA A 81 6.90 10.36 1.60
N GLU A 82 5.98 11.24 1.19
CA GLU A 82 6.32 12.61 0.79
C GLU A 82 6.86 13.43 1.97
N VAL A 83 6.21 13.36 3.12
CA VAL A 83 6.64 14.06 4.35
C VAL A 83 8.00 13.57 4.81
N ASP A 84 8.21 12.25 4.86
CA ASP A 84 9.49 11.63 5.24
C ASP A 84 10.62 12.10 4.32
N THR A 85 10.35 12.15 3.01
CA THR A 85 11.33 12.62 2.01
C THR A 85 11.68 14.09 2.24
N LYS A 86 10.69 14.95 2.49
CA LYS A 86 10.93 16.38 2.74
C LYS A 86 11.68 16.61 4.05
N LEU A 87 11.38 15.83 5.09
CA LEU A 87 12.07 15.91 6.38
C LEU A 87 13.54 15.48 6.25
N LEU A 88 13.82 14.43 5.48
CA LEU A 88 15.19 14.01 5.16
C LEU A 88 15.97 15.09 4.40
N ILE A 89 15.34 15.74 3.42
CA ILE A 89 15.95 16.85 2.68
C ILE A 89 16.22 18.03 3.63
N LEU A 90 15.28 18.36 4.52
CA LEU A 90 15.44 19.41 5.52
C LEU A 90 16.61 19.12 6.46
N GLN A 91 16.72 17.91 7.01
CA GLN A 91 17.85 17.47 7.84
C GLN A 91 19.19 17.63 7.12
N ARG A 92 19.22 17.25 5.84
CA ARG A 92 20.42 17.41 5.01
C ARG A 92 20.74 18.88 4.73
N ALA A 93 19.74 19.73 4.57
CA ALA A 93 19.94 21.16 4.40
C ALA A 93 20.48 21.79 5.68
N LEU A 94 19.89 21.47 6.84
CA LEU A 94 20.35 21.95 8.16
C LEU A 94 21.80 21.56 8.44
N THR A 95 22.17 20.30 8.18
CA THR A 95 23.57 19.84 8.37
C THR A 95 24.55 20.54 7.42
N LYS A 96 24.14 20.86 6.19
CA LYS A 96 24.95 21.65 5.27
C LYS A 96 25.13 23.10 5.74
N VAL A 97 24.09 23.71 6.29
CA VAL A 97 24.16 25.07 6.84
C VAL A 97 25.04 25.10 8.09
N ASP A 98 24.93 24.10 8.97
CA ASP A 98 25.80 23.95 10.15
C ASP A 98 27.29 23.80 9.76
N ALA A 99 27.58 23.12 8.64
CA ALA A 99 28.93 22.96 8.12
C ALA A 99 29.44 24.19 7.32
N ALA A 100 28.55 25.09 6.92
CA ALA A 100 28.92 26.28 6.16
C ALA A 100 29.50 27.35 7.08
N VAL A 101 30.66 27.89 6.71
CA VAL A 101 31.25 29.05 7.39
C VAL A 101 30.55 30.31 6.88
N LEU A 102 29.48 30.69 7.57
CA LEU A 102 28.71 31.91 7.27
C LEU A 102 29.26 33.11 8.06
N PRO A 103 29.19 34.33 7.51
CA PRO A 103 29.41 35.56 8.26
C PRO A 103 28.50 35.61 9.50
N PRO A 104 28.96 36.15 10.63
CA PRO A 104 28.21 36.13 11.89
C PRO A 104 26.89 36.92 11.82
N GLU A 105 26.80 37.92 10.95
CA GLU A 105 25.57 38.70 10.73
C GLU A 105 24.49 37.88 10.01
N GLU A 106 24.85 37.16 8.95
CA GLU A 106 23.95 36.28 8.21
C GLU A 106 23.50 35.11 9.08
N ARG A 107 24.40 34.56 9.89
CA ARG A 107 24.07 33.46 10.80
C ARG A 107 23.03 33.85 11.85
N ARG A 108 23.15 35.05 12.42
CA ARG A 108 22.17 35.57 13.39
C ARG A 108 20.80 35.80 12.75
N ALA A 109 20.76 36.25 11.49
CA ALA A 109 19.50 36.49 10.79
C ALA A 109 18.68 35.21 10.54
N ILE A 110 19.35 34.06 10.42
CA ILE A 110 18.71 32.76 10.17
C ILE A 110 18.63 31.87 11.42
N GLU A 111 19.19 32.29 12.56
CA GLU A 111 19.35 31.46 13.76
C GLU A 111 18.02 30.97 14.32
N ASP A 112 17.01 31.86 14.40
CA ASP A 112 15.68 31.49 14.86
C ASP A 112 15.02 30.46 13.92
N THR A 113 15.09 30.69 12.60
CA THR A 113 14.56 29.75 11.60
C THR A 113 15.27 28.41 11.64
N LEU A 114 16.58 28.38 11.87
CA LEU A 114 17.36 27.15 12.03
C LEU A 114 16.94 26.40 13.29
N ARG A 115 16.74 27.11 14.40
CA ARG A 115 16.28 26.52 15.66
C ARG A 115 14.90 25.90 15.49
N ASP A 116 13.96 26.61 14.89
CA ASP A 116 12.60 26.13 14.69
C ASP A 116 12.56 24.93 13.72
N SER A 117 13.33 25.01 12.62
CA SER A 117 13.48 23.90 11.67
C SER A 117 14.11 22.66 12.31
N ARG A 118 15.05 22.84 13.25
CA ARG A 118 15.68 21.75 13.98
C ARG A 118 14.71 21.10 14.95
N GLN A 119 13.94 21.90 15.71
CA GLN A 119 12.88 21.38 16.57
C GLN A 119 11.83 20.59 15.79
N LEU A 120 11.45 21.06 14.60
CA LEU A 120 10.50 20.35 13.73
C LEU A 120 11.08 19.03 13.21
N SER A 121 12.35 19.05 12.80
CA SER A 121 13.06 17.85 12.35
C SER A 121 13.24 16.81 13.46
N ASP A 122 13.56 17.24 14.68
CA ASP A 122 13.81 16.35 15.82
C ASP A 122 12.53 15.68 16.33
N LYS A 123 11.36 16.32 16.14
CA LYS A 123 10.05 15.72 16.42
C LYS A 123 9.69 14.57 15.46
N GLY A 124 10.39 14.45 14.33
CA GLY A 124 10.14 13.41 13.33
C GLY A 124 8.86 13.63 12.54
N SER A 125 8.57 12.70 11.62
CA SER A 125 7.31 12.71 10.89
C SER A 125 6.20 12.09 11.73
N PRO A 126 4.98 12.65 11.71
CA PRO A 126 3.82 12.02 12.34
C PRO A 126 3.56 10.67 11.66
N ASN A 127 3.19 9.64 12.43
CA ASN A 127 2.85 8.33 11.89
C ASN A 127 1.37 8.27 11.51
N PHE A 128 1.05 8.66 10.28
CA PHE A 128 -0.36 8.71 9.82
C PHE A 128 -1.02 7.32 9.76
N SER A 129 -0.22 6.25 9.62
CA SER A 129 -0.75 4.89 9.62
C SER A 129 -1.29 4.50 11.00
N ALA A 130 -0.59 4.87 12.08
CA ALA A 130 -1.03 4.60 13.45
C ALA A 130 -2.34 5.35 13.76
N VAL A 131 -2.47 6.58 13.28
CA VAL A 131 -3.71 7.36 13.41
C VAL A 131 -4.86 6.66 12.68
N SER A 132 -4.65 6.27 11.43
CA SER A 132 -5.73 5.63 10.65
C SER A 132 -6.15 4.30 11.26
N GLU A 133 -5.23 3.53 11.85
CA GLU A 133 -5.57 2.30 12.56
C GLU A 133 -6.47 2.60 13.77
N LEU A 134 -6.11 3.60 14.56
CA LEU A 134 -6.87 3.98 15.75
C LEU A 134 -8.23 4.61 15.43
N LEU A 135 -8.34 5.36 14.34
CA LEU A 135 -9.62 5.92 13.89
C LEU A 135 -10.59 4.84 13.41
N CYS A 136 -10.07 3.75 12.86
CA CYS A 136 -10.87 2.63 12.37
C CYS A 136 -11.28 1.64 13.48
N ASP A 137 -10.63 1.70 14.65
CA ASP A 137 -10.91 0.82 15.79
C ASP A 137 -11.72 1.57 16.86
N ASP A 138 -13.05 1.45 16.76
CA ASP A 138 -13.99 2.08 17.71
C ASP A 138 -13.75 1.63 19.17
N ALA A 139 -13.26 0.40 19.38
CA ALA A 139 -12.97 -0.11 20.72
C ALA A 139 -11.76 0.61 21.33
N LYS A 140 -10.65 0.70 20.59
CA LYS A 140 -9.46 1.44 21.01
C LYS A 140 -9.75 2.94 21.21
N ARG A 141 -10.56 3.54 20.34
CA ARG A 141 -10.97 4.95 20.49
C ARG A 141 -11.75 5.17 21.78
N THR A 142 -12.69 4.28 22.09
CA THR A 142 -13.48 4.35 23.33
C THR A 142 -12.59 4.18 24.55
N GLU A 143 -11.64 3.24 24.51
CA GLU A 143 -10.67 3.02 25.59
C GLU A 143 -9.81 4.26 25.85
N ILE A 144 -9.28 4.92 24.81
CA ILE A 144 -8.55 6.19 24.92
C ILE A 144 -9.38 7.26 25.64
N TYR A 145 -10.67 7.40 25.28
CA TYR A 145 -11.55 8.36 25.94
C TYR A 145 -11.80 8.02 27.42
N THR A 146 -11.97 6.73 27.74
CA THR A 146 -12.13 6.32 29.15
C THR A 146 -10.87 6.59 29.98
N LEU A 147 -9.68 6.42 29.41
CA LEU A 147 -8.42 6.72 30.10
C LEU A 147 -8.25 8.22 30.33
N VAL A 148 -8.67 9.06 29.38
CA VAL A 148 -8.70 10.52 29.59
C VAL A 148 -9.70 10.90 30.67
N ASP A 149 -10.88 10.27 30.70
CA ASP A 149 -11.90 10.52 31.74
C ASP A 149 -11.42 10.08 33.14
N GLN A 150 -10.46 9.14 33.21
CA GLN A 150 -9.76 8.73 34.43
C GLN A 150 -8.63 9.69 34.84
N GLY A 151 -8.33 10.71 34.02
CA GLY A 151 -7.33 11.74 34.29
C GLY A 151 -5.92 11.40 33.79
N HIS A 152 -5.75 10.39 32.93
CA HIS A 152 -4.44 10.07 32.35
C HIS A 152 -3.99 11.12 31.34
N SER A 153 -2.69 11.41 31.34
CA SER A 153 -2.08 12.31 30.35
C SER A 153 -1.90 11.61 29.00
N GLN A 154 -1.81 12.39 27.91
CA GLN A 154 -1.65 11.87 26.55
C GLN A 154 -0.44 10.93 26.42
N GLU A 155 0.69 11.29 27.06
CA GLU A 155 1.91 10.50 27.07
C GLU A 155 1.75 9.18 27.82
N GLU A 156 1.00 9.17 28.93
CA GLU A 156 0.71 7.97 29.71
C GLU A 156 -0.17 7.00 28.91
N ILE A 157 -1.21 7.52 28.25
CA ILE A 157 -2.13 6.72 27.41
C ILE A 157 -1.35 6.10 26.25
N ALA A 158 -0.54 6.90 25.56
CA ALA A 158 0.30 6.43 24.47
C ALA A 158 1.25 5.31 24.92
N LYS A 159 1.88 5.47 26.08
CA LYS A 159 2.78 4.45 26.64
C LYS A 159 2.04 3.20 27.10
N GLN A 160 0.87 3.34 27.72
CA GLN A 160 0.06 2.25 28.24
C GLN A 160 -0.51 1.37 27.11
N MET A 161 -0.96 2.01 26.02
CA MET A 161 -1.53 1.32 24.88
C MET A 161 -0.50 0.99 23.79
N ASN A 162 0.77 1.37 24.00
CA ASN A 162 1.86 1.25 23.02
C ASN A 162 1.50 1.89 21.66
N LEU A 163 0.91 3.08 21.72
CA LEU A 163 0.46 3.87 20.59
C LEU A 163 1.37 5.08 20.37
N ASP A 164 1.30 5.63 19.16
CA ASP A 164 1.97 6.87 18.83
C ASP A 164 1.33 8.06 19.59
N PRO A 165 2.10 8.87 20.34
CA PRO A 165 1.55 9.97 21.13
C PRO A 165 0.78 11.01 20.29
N TYR A 166 1.24 11.27 19.06
CA TYR A 166 0.59 12.21 18.16
C TYR A 166 -0.75 11.65 17.66
N ALA A 167 -0.84 10.34 17.48
CA ALA A 167 -2.11 9.70 17.14
C ALA A 167 -3.15 9.79 18.27
N VAL A 168 -2.71 9.67 19.52
CA VAL A 168 -3.57 9.89 20.69
C VAL A 168 -4.02 11.36 20.76
N GLU A 169 -3.11 12.32 20.63
CA GLU A 169 -3.42 13.75 20.60
C GLU A 169 -4.47 14.09 19.52
N MET A 170 -4.29 13.57 18.31
CA MET A 170 -5.22 13.80 17.20
C MET A 170 -6.62 13.26 17.48
N ILE A 171 -6.73 12.09 18.11
CA ILE A 171 -8.04 11.50 18.48
C ILE A 171 -8.73 12.32 19.56
N LEU A 172 -7.98 12.84 20.53
CA LEU A 172 -8.54 13.69 21.56
C LEU A 172 -9.04 15.02 21.00
N ASN A 173 -8.32 15.61 20.05
CA ASN A 173 -8.78 16.81 19.35
C ASN A 173 -10.10 16.59 18.58
N LEU A 174 -10.34 15.37 18.07
CA LEU A 174 -11.60 14.98 17.42
C LEU A 174 -12.77 14.78 18.39
N ARG A 175 -12.51 14.65 19.70
CA ARG A 175 -13.56 14.58 20.74
C ARG A 175 -14.09 15.96 21.10
N ASP A 176 -13.21 16.96 21.12
CA ASP A 176 -13.54 18.34 21.51
C ASP A 176 -14.19 19.16 20.38
N SER A 177 -14.29 18.59 19.16
CA SER A 177 -14.92 19.20 17.97
C SER A 177 -16.33 18.67 17.71
#